data_AF-A0A822YHE2-F1
#
_entry.id   AF-A0A822YHE2-F1
#
_cell.length_a   1.000
_cell.length_b   1.000
_cell.length_c   1.000
_cell.angle_alpha   90.00
_cell.angle_beta   90.00
_cell.angle_gamma   90.00
#
_symmetry.space_group_name_H-M   'P 1'
#
loop_
_entity.id
_entity.type
_entity.pdbx_description
1 polymer ?
#
loop_
_entity_poly.entity_id
_entity_poly.type
_entity_poly.pdbx_seq_one_letter_code
_entity_poly.pdbx_strand_id
1 'polypeptide(L)' 'MERSHGKLCRRFRLPMNAKIDGMKATMENGVLRVIIPKQEVVKKPEVKMIEINY' A
#
# COMPACT_ATOMS: atom_id res chain seq x y z
N MET A 1 20.96 -24.90 12.00
CA MET A 1 20.96 -23.42 12.06
C MET A 1 19.52 -22.97 12.17
N GLU A 2 19.06 -22.54 13.35
CA GLU A 2 17.62 -22.33 13.62
C GLU A 2 17.21 -20.85 13.60
N ARG A 3 18.16 -19.92 13.82
CA ARG A 3 17.94 -18.47 13.77
C ARG A 3 19.04 -17.80 12.96
N SER A 4 18.74 -17.47 11.71
CA SER A 4 19.64 -16.72 10.85
C SER A 4 19.46 -15.22 11.05
N HIS A 5 20.58 -14.52 11.26
CA HIS A 5 20.63 -13.06 11.31
C HIS A 5 21.18 -12.56 9.99
N GLY A 6 20.70 -11.41 9.51
CA GLY A 6 21.11 -10.87 8.22
C GLY A 6 20.54 -9.48 7.96
N LYS A 7 20.92 -8.89 6.83
CA LYS A 7 20.38 -7.62 6.35
C LYS A 7 19.23 -7.89 5.39
N LEU A 8 18.14 -7.15 5.51
CA LEU A 8 16.98 -7.26 4.62
C LEU A 8 16.71 -5.90 3.97
N CYS A 9 16.62 -5.89 2.64
CA CYS A 9 16.17 -4.76 1.85
C CYS A 9 15.01 -5.20 0.95
N ARG A 10 13.89 -4.48 0.97
CA ARG A 10 12.73 -4.71 0.08
C ARG A 10 12.32 -3.39 -0.53
N ARG A 11 12.10 -3.38 -1.85
CA ARG A 11 11.69 -2.20 -2.60
C ARG A 11 10.33 -2.47 -3.24
N PHE A 12 9.39 -1.56 -3.01
CA PHE A 12 8.05 -1.62 -3.57
C PHE A 12 7.84 -0.44 -4.50
N ARG A 13 7.12 -0.65 -5.60
CA ARG A 13 6.64 0.46 -6.44
C ARG A 13 5.37 1.01 -5.83
N LEU A 14 5.33 2.31 -5.62
CA LEU A 14 4.13 2.98 -5.13
C LEU A 14 3.16 3.23 -6.28
N PRO A 15 1.85 3.21 -6.02
CA PRO A 15 0.87 3.66 -7.00
C PRO A 15 1.05 5.16 -7.27
N MET A 16 0.61 5.60 -8.45
CA MET A 16 0.75 7.00 -8.88
C MET A 16 0.09 7.99 -7.91
N ASN A 17 -0.99 7.59 -7.24
CA ASN A 17 -1.73 8.42 -6.29
C ASN A 17 -1.30 8.22 -4.84
N ALA A 18 -0.06 7.77 -4.57
CA ALA A 18 0.46 7.71 -3.21
C ALA A 18 0.79 9.12 -2.67
N LYS A 19 0.35 9.43 -1.44
CA LYS A 19 0.71 10.66 -0.72
C LYS A 19 1.91 10.40 0.18
N ILE A 20 3.12 10.61 -0.36
CA ILE A 20 4.39 10.26 0.28
C ILE A 20 4.58 11.02 1.61
N ASP A 21 4.25 12.31 1.65
CA ASP A 21 4.41 13.15 2.85
C ASP A 21 3.53 12.69 4.04
N GLY A 22 2.49 11.90 3.76
CA GLY A 22 1.61 11.34 4.77
C GLY A 22 2.02 9.96 5.28
N MET A 23 3.17 9.43 4.86
CA MET A 23 3.62 8.09 5.22
C MET A 23 3.86 7.97 6.73
N LYS A 24 3.46 6.84 7.31
CA LYS A 24 3.70 6.46 8.71
C LYS A 24 4.28 5.06 8.78
N ALA A 25 5.19 4.83 9.73
CA ALA A 25 5.74 3.51 9.99
C ALA A 25 5.72 3.21 11.49
N THR A 26 5.33 1.98 11.85
CA THR A 26 5.34 1.48 13.24
C THR A 26 5.87 0.06 13.30
N MET A 27 6.54 -0.30 14.40
CA MET A 27 7.02 -1.65 14.67
C MET A 27 6.29 -2.18 15.90
N GLU A 28 5.59 -3.29 15.77
CA GLU A 28 4.85 -3.90 16.87
C GLU A 28 4.92 -5.42 16.79
N ASN A 29 5.25 -6.08 17.90
CA ASN A 29 5.38 -7.54 17.99
C ASN A 29 6.28 -8.15 16.91
N GLY A 30 7.38 -7.47 16.56
CA GLY A 30 8.32 -7.91 15.52
C GLY A 30 7.86 -7.70 14.08
N VAL A 31 6.74 -7.00 13.86
CA VAL A 31 6.21 -6.69 12.52
C VAL A 31 6.34 -5.19 12.22
N LEU A 32 7.01 -4.88 11.12
CA LEU A 32 7.08 -3.52 10.59
C LEU A 32 5.83 -3.24 9.74
N ARG A 33 4.98 -2.32 10.21
CA ARG A 33 3.82 -1.80 9.47
C ARG A 33 4.18 -0.46 8.84
N VAL A 34 4.00 -0.34 7.53
CA VAL A 34 4.20 0.89 6.77
C VAL A 34 2.88 1.28 6.11
N ILE A 35 2.35 2.45 6.46
CA ILE A 35 1.09 2.99 5.94
C ILE A 35 1.41 4.17 5.04
N ILE A 36 0.95 4.09 3.79
CA ILE A 36 1.09 5.16 2.80
C ILE A 36 -0.32 5.55 2.37
N PRO A 37 -0.82 6.74 2.76
CA PRO A 37 -2.16 7.17 2.37
C PRO A 37 -2.22 7.40 0.86
N LYS A 38 -3.40 7.19 0.28
CA LYS A 38 -3.68 7.61 -1.10
C LYS A 38 -4.05 9.09 -1.09
N GLN A 39 -3.69 9.80 -2.15
CA GLN A 39 -4.19 11.13 -2.43
C GLN A 39 -5.72 11.07 -2.54
N GLU A 40 -6.38 12.08 -1.97
CA GLU A 40 -7.83 12.20 -2.08
C GLU A 40 -8.20 12.42 -3.55
N VAL A 41 -9.03 11.52 -4.08
CA VAL A 41 -9.58 11.68 -5.43
C VAL A 41 -10.91 12.40 -5.28
N VAL A 42 -10.97 13.64 -5.80
CA VAL A 42 -12.13 14.54 -5.68
C VAL A 42 -13.41 13.92 -6.27
N LYS A 43 -13.28 12.96 -7.19
CA LYS A 43 -14.41 12.17 -7.72
C LYS A 43 -14.06 10.69 -7.71
N LYS A 44 -14.85 9.90 -6.97
CA LYS A 44 -14.81 8.44 -7.14
C LYS A 44 -15.20 8.12 -8.59
N PRO A 45 -14.52 7.17 -9.26
CA PRO A 45 -14.92 6.78 -10.61
C PRO A 45 -16.39 6.33 -10.57
N GLU A 46 -17.21 6.90 -11.45
CA GLU A 46 -18.60 6.51 -11.60
C GLU A 46 -18.63 5.05 -12.06
N VAL A 47 -19.28 4.20 -11.27
CA VAL A 47 -19.48 2.80 -11.64
C VAL A 47 -20.51 2.78 -12.76
N LYS A 48 -20.08 2.40 -13.96
CA LYS A 48 -20.99 2.15 -15.08
C LYS A 48 -21.50 0.71 -14.96
N MET A 49 -22.82 0.55 -14.89
CA MET A 49 -23.43 -0.77 -15.09
C MET A 49 -23.31 -1.15 -16.56
N ILE A 50 -22.81 -2.36 -16.83
CA ILE A 50 -22.78 -2.94 -18.17
C ILE A 50 -23.71 -4.14 -18.11
N GLU A 51 -24.79 -4.08 -18.87
CA GLU A 51 -25.74 -5.19 -19.03
C GLU A 51 -25.16 -6.19 -20.04
N ILE A 52 -25.07 -7.45 -19.65
CA ILE A 52 -24.63 -8.55 -20.53
C ILE A 52 -25.88 -9.35 -20.90
N ASN A 53 -26.29 -9.26 -22.16
CA ASN A 53 -27.36 -10.08 -22.72
C ASN A 53 -26.73 -11.34 -23.33
N TYR A 54 -27.22 -12.51 -22.89
CA TYR A 54 -26.87 -13.82 -23.45
C TYR A 54 -27.80 -14.20 -24.61
#